data_AF-A0A961PAY8-F1
#
_entry.id   AF-A0A961PAY8-F1
#
_cell.length_a   1.000
_cell.length_b   1.000
_cell.length_c   1.000
_cell.angle_alpha   90.00
_cell.angle_beta   90.00
_cell.angle_gamma   90.00
#
_symmetry.space_group_name_H-M   'P 1'
#
loop_
_entity.id
_entity.type
_entity.pdbx_description
1 polymer ?
#
loop_
_entity_poly.entity_id
_entity_poly.type
_entity_poly.pdbx_seq_one_letter_code
_entity_poly.pdbx_strand_id
1 'polypeptide(L)' 'MSNAQLEAAIEAAWETRDTITPATTGETREAIEDTLAALDSGTLRVAERQESGDWHVNQWAKKAVLL' A
#
# COMPACT_ATOMS: atom_id res chain seq x y z
N MET A 1 -7.80 7.59 2.63
CA MET A 1 -8.04 7.60 1.16
C MET A 1 -8.83 6.36 0.76
N SER A 2 -9.38 6.24 -0.45
CA SER A 2 -9.90 4.95 -0.93
C SER A 2 -8.75 3.97 -1.23
N ASN A 3 -9.00 2.67 -1.22
CA ASN A 3 -7.96 1.68 -1.55
C ASN A 3 -7.35 1.90 -2.94
N ALA A 4 -8.15 2.32 -3.93
CA ALA A 4 -7.65 2.62 -5.27
C ALA A 4 -6.71 3.84 -5.30
N GLN A 5 -6.97 4.84 -4.45
CA GLN A 5 -6.09 6.00 -4.31
C GLN A 5 -4.79 5.63 -3.59
N LEU A 6 -4.87 4.82 -2.53
CA LEU A 6 -3.69 4.30 -1.83
C LEU A 6 -2.83 3.44 -2.76
N GLU A 7 -3.45 2.54 -3.53
CA GLU A 7 -2.76 1.72 -4.52
C GLU A 7 -1.96 2.57 -5.50
N ALA A 8 -2.59 3.58 -6.12
CA ALA A 8 -1.91 4.47 -7.05
C ALA A 8 -0.74 5.24 -6.39
N ALA A 9 -0.93 5.72 -5.16
CA ALA A 9 0.10 6.45 -4.43
C ALA A 9 1.29 5.55 -4.04
N ILE A 10 1.02 4.32 -3.59
CA ILE A 10 2.05 3.34 -3.25
C ILE A 10 2.82 2.88 -4.48
N GLU A 11 2.14 2.65 -5.60
CA GLU A 11 2.79 2.33 -6.86
C GLU A 11 3.72 3.47 -7.32
N ALA A 12 3.26 4.72 -7.25
CA ALA A 12 4.10 5.88 -7.57
C ALA A 12 5.31 6.01 -6.61
N ALA A 13 5.11 5.78 -5.31
CA ALA A 13 6.18 5.78 -4.32
C ALA A 13 7.19 4.64 -4.57
N TRP A 14 6.72 3.48 -5.01
CA TRP A 14 7.56 2.33 -5.30
C TRP A 14 8.50 2.55 -6.49
N GLU A 15 8.01 3.23 -7.54
CA GLU A 15 8.81 3.59 -8.71
C GLU A 15 9.96 4.54 -8.36
N THR A 16 9.77 5.39 -7.34
CA THR A 16 10.78 6.34 -6.86
C THR A 16 11.38 5.96 -5.50
N ARG A 17 11.26 4.69 -5.08
CA ARG A 17 11.67 4.22 -3.74
C ARG A 17 13.12 4.50 -3.37
N ASP A 18 14.01 4.57 -4.36
CA ASP A 18 15.44 4.87 -4.14
C ASP A 18 15.66 6.31 -3.62
N THR A 19 14.63 7.16 -3.73
CA THR A 19 14.62 8.53 -3.19
C THR A 19 13.92 8.64 -1.83
N ILE A 20 13.26 7.56 -1.39
CA ILE A 20 12.53 7.53 -0.11
C ILE A 20 13.53 7.25 1.01
N THR A 21 13.48 8.09 2.03
CA THR A 21 14.36 8.01 3.20
C THR A 21 13.53 8.22 4.47
N PRO A 22 14.08 7.95 5.67
CA PRO A 22 13.40 8.28 6.92
C PRO A 22 13.03 9.77 7.06
N ALA A 23 13.68 10.67 6.30
CA ALA A 23 13.37 12.10 6.29
C ALA A 23 12.25 12.48 5.29
N THR A 24 11.80 11.55 4.44
CA THR A 24 10.68 11.80 3.51
C THR A 24 9.42 12.13 4.29
N THR A 25 8.67 13.13 3.84
CA THR A 25 7.42 13.63 4.47
C THR A 25 6.36 13.90 3.39
N GLY A 26 5.18 14.37 3.81
CA GLY A 26 4.09 14.70 2.90
C GLY A 26 3.35 13.47 2.38
N GLU A 27 2.71 13.63 1.23
CA GLU A 27 1.74 12.67 0.69
C GLU A 27 2.30 11.25 0.54
N THR A 28 3.58 11.09 0.17
CA THR A 28 4.22 9.77 0.07
C THR A 28 4.26 9.06 1.43
N ARG A 29 4.68 9.76 2.49
CA ARG A 29 4.71 9.18 3.84
C ARG A 29 3.29 8.89 4.32
N GLU A 30 2.37 9.83 4.12
CA GLU A 30 0.98 9.68 4.55
C GLU A 30 0.31 8.48 3.87
N ALA A 31 0.53 8.27 2.56
CA ALA A 31 0.00 7.12 1.84
C ALA A 31 0.56 5.78 2.35
N ILE A 32 1.86 5.72 2.68
CA ILE A 32 2.49 4.53 3.28
C ILE A 32 1.88 4.24 4.65
N GLU A 33 1.82 5.25 5.53
CA GLU A 33 1.29 5.11 6.88
C GLU A 33 -0.21 4.75 6.88
N ASP A 34 -1.02 5.38 6.02
CA ASP A 34 -2.44 5.04 5.83
C ASP A 34 -2.62 3.59 5.36
N THR A 35 -1.76 3.12 4.44
CA THR A 35 -1.80 1.73 3.95
C THR A 35 -1.46 0.74 5.07
N LEU A 36 -0.44 1.05 5.87
CA LEU A 36 -0.07 0.22 7.03
C LEU A 36 -1.17 0.21 8.09
N ALA A 37 -1.82 1.34 8.35
CA ALA A 37 -2.97 1.42 9.25
C ALA A 37 -4.18 0.62 8.74
N ALA A 38 -4.40 0.61 7.42
CA ALA A 38 -5.45 -0.20 6.79
C ALA A 38 -5.16 -1.71 6.94
N LEU A 39 -3.89 -2.11 6.81
CA LEU A 39 -3.45 -3.49 7.06
C LEU A 39 -3.61 -3.89 8.52
N ASP A 40 -3.20 -3.02 9.45
CA ASP A 40 -3.29 -3.24 10.89
C ASP A 40 -4.74 -3.39 11.36
N SER A 41 -5.62 -2.49 10.90
CA SER A 41 -7.06 -2.56 11.17
C SER A 41 -7.77 -3.72 10.45
N GLY A 42 -7.11 -4.36 9.49
CA GLY A 42 -7.67 -5.44 8.67
C GLY A 42 -8.68 -4.99 7.62
N THR A 43 -8.80 -3.67 7.38
CA THR A 43 -9.62 -3.08 6.30
C THR A 43 -8.98 -3.27 4.93
N LEU A 44 -7.65 -3.48 4.90
CA LEU A 44 -6.90 -3.98 3.75
C LEU A 44 -6.28 -5.33 4.09
N ARG A 45 -6.21 -6.24 3.10
CA ARG A 45 -5.50 -7.51 3.20
C ARG A 45 -4.55 -7.66 2.02
N VAL A 46 -3.36 -8.23 2.30
CA VAL A 46 -2.36 -8.54 1.26
C VAL A 46 -2.88 -9.56 0.25
N ALA A 47 -3.70 -10.50 0.69
CA ALA A 47 -4.39 -11.42 -0.18
C ALA A 47 -5.84 -11.57 0.26
N GLU A 48 -6.75 -11.63 -0.70
CA GLU A 48 -8.18 -11.78 -0.46
C GLU A 48 -8.78 -12.81 -1.43
N ARG A 49 -9.82 -13.50 -0.97
CA ARG A 49 -10.49 -14.51 -1.76
C ARG A 49 -11.55 -13.85 -2.63
N GLN A 50 -11.42 -13.99 -3.95
CA GLN A 50 -12.39 -13.51 -4.92
C GLN A 50 -13.66 -14.37 -4.92
N GLU A 51 -14.71 -13.85 -5.54
CA GLU A 51 -15.98 -14.58 -5.72
C GLU A 51 -15.80 -15.89 -6.51
N SER A 52 -14.83 -15.95 -7.43
CA SER A 52 -14.46 -17.19 -8.16
C SER A 52 -13.92 -18.28 -7.24
N GLY A 53 -13.50 -17.91 -6.03
CA GLY A 53 -12.83 -18.77 -5.07
C GLY A 53 -11.32 -18.74 -5.13
N ASP A 54 -10.74 -18.04 -6.12
CA ASP A 54 -9.31 -17.82 -6.26
C ASP A 54 -8.80 -16.77 -5.26
N TRP A 55 -7.52 -16.83 -4.92
CA TRP A 55 -6.88 -15.80 -4.12
C TRP A 55 -6.26 -14.74 -5.01
N HIS A 56 -6.68 -13.50 -4.82
CA HIS A 56 -6.05 -12.33 -5.39
C HIS A 56 -5.02 -11.78 -4.41
N VAL A 57 -3.87 -11.33 -4.93
CA VAL A 57 -2.80 -10.74 -4.12
C VAL A 57 -2.67 -9.27 -4.48
N ASN A 58 -2.95 -8.41 -3.50
CA ASN A 58 -2.72 -6.97 -3.55
C ASN A 58 -1.21 -6.70 -3.41
N GLN A 59 -0.47 -6.79 -4.52
CA GLN A 59 1.00 -6.65 -4.50
C GLN A 59 1.45 -5.28 -4.00
N TRP A 60 0.68 -4.23 -4.28
CA TRP A 60 0.94 -2.87 -3.78
C TRP A 60 0.95 -2.82 -2.25
N ALA A 61 0.10 -3.59 -1.57
CA ALA A 61 0.10 -3.67 -0.11
C ALA A 61 1.43 -4.23 0.43
N LYS A 62 2.11 -5.13 -0.32
CA LYS A 62 3.45 -5.60 0.04
C LYS A 62 4.52 -4.54 -0.23
N LYS A 63 4.38 -3.79 -1.34
CA LYS A 63 5.26 -2.66 -1.64
C LYS A 63 5.23 -1.64 -0.50
N ALA A 64 4.04 -1.32 0.02
CA ALA A 64 3.89 -0.43 1.18
C ALA A 64 4.60 -0.93 2.45
N VAL A 65 4.70 -2.25 2.66
CA VAL A 65 5.44 -2.83 3.81
C VAL A 65 6.96 -2.75 3.62
N LEU A 66 7.42 -2.70 2.37
CA LEU A 66 8.85 -2.61 2.04
C LEU A 66 9.36 -1.16 1.98
N LEU A 67 8.46 -0.20 1.80
CA LEU A 67 8.73 1.25 1.82
C LEU A 67 8.77 1.78 3.26
#